data_AF-A0A7C5LUA3-F1
#
_entry.id   AF-A0A7C5LUA3-F1
#
_cell.length_a   1.000
_cell.length_b   1.000
_cell.length_c   1.000
_cell.angle_alpha   90.00
_cell.angle_beta   90.00
_cell.angle_gamma   90.00
#
_symmetry.space_group_name_H-M   'P 1'
#
loop_
_entity.id
_entity.type
_entity.pdbx_description
1 polymer ?
#
loop_
_entity_poly.entity_id
_entity_poly.type
_entity_poly.pdbx_seq_one_letter_code
_entity_poly.pdbx_strand_id
1 'polypeptide(L)' 'TCDVAVYAKGEHLCMTMRGIKTPHRMISSALNGQFHKAEQRMEFLRLVQE' A
#
# COMPACT_ATOMS: atom_id res chain seq x y z
N THR A 1 -21.74 6.11 -2.81
CA THR A 1 -20.52 5.30 -2.57
C THR A 1 -19.55 6.15 -1.78
N CYS A 2 -18.71 5.55 -0.92
CA CYS A 2 -17.78 6.30 -0.06
C CYS A 2 -16.42 6.48 -0.74
N ASP A 3 -15.81 7.65 -0.63
CA ASP A 3 -14.46 7.92 -1.14
C ASP A 3 -13.42 7.50 -0.10
N VAL A 4 -12.73 6.38 -0.35
CA VAL A 4 -11.81 5.77 0.62
C VAL A 4 -10.53 5.33 -0.08
N ALA A 5 -9.39 5.57 0.56
CA ALA A 5 -8.09 5.04 0.18
C ALA A 5 -7.41 4.38 1.37
N VAL A 6 -6.87 3.18 1.16
CA VAL A 6 -6.08 2.42 2.14
C VAL A 6 -4.70 2.17 1.55
N TYR A 7 -3.67 2.40 2.35
CA TYR A 7 -2.28 2.11 2.03
C TYR A 7 -1.66 1.32 3.19
N ALA A 8 -1.02 0.21 2.88
CA ALA A 8 -0.32 -0.62 3.86
C ALA A 8 1.09 -0.96 3.36
N LYS A 9 2.08 -0.71 4.22
CA LYS A 9 3.49 -1.05 4.00
C LYS A 9 3.94 -1.92 5.18
N GLY A 10 4.55 -3.06 4.88
CA GLY A 10 4.97 -4.01 5.90
C GLY A 10 6.03 -4.97 5.41
N GLU A 11 6.53 -5.78 6.34
CA GLU A 11 7.49 -6.83 6.07
C GLU A 11 6.88 -8.20 6.41
N HIS A 12 7.04 -9.15 5.50
CA HIS A 12 6.62 -10.53 5.72
C HIS A 12 7.67 -11.27 6.54
N LEU A 13 7.57 -11.20 7.87
CA LEU A 13 8.50 -11.90 8.76
C LEU A 13 8.50 -13.42 8.57
N CYS A 14 7.40 -13.99 8.08
CA CYS A 14 7.35 -15.41 7.70
C CYS A 14 8.30 -15.75 6.54
N MET A 15 8.70 -14.77 5.72
CA MET A 15 9.64 -14.92 4.62
C MET A 15 11.03 -14.40 4.97
N THR A 16 11.14 -13.41 5.85
CA THR A 16 12.44 -12.91 6.35
C THR A 16 13.06 -13.86 7.37
N MET A 17 12.29 -14.28 8.39
CA MET A 17 12.80 -15.06 9.53
C MET A 17 12.54 -16.57 9.39
N ARG A 18 11.61 -16.95 8.51
CA ARG A 18 11.19 -18.33 8.26
C ARG A 18 11.14 -18.57 6.74
N GLY A 19 10.77 -19.78 6.33
CA GLY A 19 10.58 -20.10 4.91
C GLY A 19 11.83 -19.81 4.05
N ILE A 20 11.65 -19.07 2.97
CA ILE A 20 12.66 -18.78 1.93
C ILE A 20 13.82 -17.87 2.41
N LYS A 21 13.68 -17.19 3.56
CA LYS A 21 14.72 -16.34 4.19
C LYS A 21 15.27 -15.23 3.28
N THR A 22 14.38 -14.52 2.61
CA THR A 22 14.74 -13.35 1.79
C THR A 22 14.16 -12.07 2.39
N PRO A 23 14.83 -10.91 2.23
CA PRO A 23 14.23 -9.63 2.60
C PRO A 23 12.93 -9.43 1.82
N HIS A 24 11.80 -9.30 2.52
CA HIS A 24 10.51 -9.19 1.85
C HIS A 24 9.63 -8.08 2.40
N ARG A 25 9.84 -6.88 1.86
CA ARG A 25 8.98 -5.71 2.06
C ARG A 25 7.88 -5.69 0.99
N MET A 26 6.64 -5.44 1.42
CA MET A 26 5.47 -5.37 0.56
C MET A 26 4.72 -4.06 0.78
N ILE A 27 4.19 -3.52 -0.32
CA ILE A 27 3.24 -2.40 -0.33
C ILE A 27 1.97 -2.89 -0.99
N SER A 28 0.82 -2.63 -0.38
CA SER A 28 -0.50 -2.90 -0.95
C SER A 28 -1.43 -1.71 -0.74
N SER A 29 -2.40 -1.55 -1.62
CA SER A 29 -3.40 -0.48 -1.53
C SER A 29 -4.76 -0.94 -2.00
N ALA A 30 -5.81 -0.32 -1.45
CA ALA A 30 -7.18 -0.49 -1.87
C ALA A 30 -7.81 0.90 -2.03
N LEU A 31 -8.36 1.17 -3.21
CA LEU A 31 -8.91 2.48 -3.58
C LEU A 31 -10.37 2.32 -3.94
N ASN A 32 -11.19 3.28 -3.53
CA ASN A 32 -12.62 3.33 -3.86
C ASN A 32 -13.05 4.76 -4.18
N GLY A 33 -14.04 4.90 -5.05
CA GLY A 33 -14.64 6.21 -5.39
C GLY A 33 -13.66 7.14 -6.11
N GLN A 34 -13.56 8.39 -5.64
CA GLN A 34 -12.72 9.43 -6.26
C GLN A 34 -11.25 9.03 -6.37
N PHE A 35 -10.75 8.13 -5.51
CA PHE A 35 -9.38 7.66 -5.55
C PHE A 35 -9.04 6.74 -6.74
N HIS A 36 -10.00 6.39 -7.60
CA HIS A 36 -9.69 5.81 -8.91
C HIS A 36 -9.16 6.84 -9.92
N LYS A 37 -9.45 8.13 -9.71
CA LYS A 37 -8.93 9.21 -10.55
C LYS A 37 -7.46 9.44 -10.26
N ALA A 38 -6.70 9.67 -11.34
CA ALA A 38 -5.25 9.76 -11.26
C ALA A 38 -4.77 10.91 -10.36
N GLU A 39 -5.41 12.08 -10.44
CA GLU A 39 -5.05 13.26 -9.65
C GLU A 39 -5.18 13.02 -8.15
N GLN A 40 -6.36 12.61 -7.68
CA GLN A 40 -6.65 12.37 -6.26
C GLN A 40 -5.80 11.20 -5.70
N ARG A 41 -5.59 10.16 -6.53
CA ARG A 41 -4.68 9.05 -6.18
C ARG A 41 -3.24 9.52 -6.01
N MET A 42 -2.75 10.36 -6.92
CA MET A 42 -1.37 10.87 -6.89
C MET A 42 -1.14 11.78 -5.68
N GLU A 43 -2.12 12.60 -5.35
CA GLU A 43 -2.09 13.44 -4.14
C GLU A 43 -2.01 12.57 -2.88
N PHE A 44 -2.90 11.58 -2.74
CA PHE A 44 -2.88 10.65 -1.61
C PHE A 44 -1.55 9.90 -1.50
N LEU A 45 -1.05 9.31 -2.59
CA LEU A 45 0.19 8.56 -2.58
C LEU A 45 1.40 9.43 -2.21
N ARG A 46 1.41 10.70 -2.61
CA ARG A 46 2.47 11.65 -2.23
C ARG A 46 2.49 11.91 -0.72
N LEU A 47 1.33 11.94 -0.07
CA LEU A 47 1.22 12.18 1.38
C LEU A 47 1.62 10.95 2.21
N VAL A 48 1.39 9.73 1.72
CA VAL A 48 1.61 8.49 2.49
C VAL A 48 2.93 7.77 2.19
N GLN A 49 3.65 8.17 1.14
CA GLN A 49 4.93 7.55 0.73
C GLN A 49 6.18 8.19 1.34
N GLU A 50 6.05 9.00 2.40
CA GLU A 50 7.23 9.52 3.14
C GLU A 50 8.13 8.39 3.70
#